data_AF-A0A354ZFR4-F1
#
_entry.id   AF-A0A354ZFR4-F1
#
_cell.length_a   1.000
_cell.length_b   1.000
_cell.length_c   1.000
_cell.angle_alpha   90.00
_cell.angle_beta   90.00
_cell.angle_gamma   90.00
#
_symmetry.space_group_name_H-M   'P 1'
#
loop_
_entity.id
_entity.type
_entity.pdbx_description
1 polymer ?
#
loop_
_entity_poly.entity_id
_entity_poly.type
_entity_poly.pdbx_seq_one_letter_code
_entity_poly.pdbx_strand_id
1 'polypeptide(L)' 'MDCHHPIGPARMELARAYVCPQPAYAQRFNPIEGLNHGTIFPELVRPYVPEQERPECPREVGQSCRP' A
#
# COMPACT_ATOMS: atom_id res chain seq x y z
N MET A 1 38.75 9.25 24.93
CA MET A 1 37.67 10.19 25.33
C MET A 1 36.39 9.48 24.97
N ASP A 2 36.02 8.57 25.87
CA ASP A 2 35.20 7.42 25.55
C ASP A 2 33.85 7.68 26.21
N CYS A 3 32.89 8.12 25.40
CA CYS A 3 31.59 8.58 25.85
C CYS A 3 30.70 7.38 26.24
N HIS A 4 30.97 6.79 27.42
CA HIS A 4 30.03 5.89 28.07
C HIS A 4 28.77 6.67 28.46
N HIS A 5 27.74 6.59 27.62
CA HIS A 5 26.40 7.00 28.01
C HIS A 5 25.89 6.01 29.06
N PRO A 6 25.54 6.45 30.29
CA PRO A 6 24.89 5.58 31.23
C PRO A 6 23.49 5.28 30.71
N ILE A 7 23.32 4.14 30.05
CA ILE A 7 22.02 3.55 29.79
C ILE A 7 21.51 3.05 31.16
N GLY A 8 21.01 3.97 31.99
CA GLY A 8 19.97 3.60 32.96
C GLY A 8 18.76 3.03 32.21
N PRO A 9 17.70 2.52 32.85
CA PRO A 9 16.50 2.13 32.15
C PRO A 9 15.80 3.39 31.62
N ALA A 10 16.38 4.00 30.58
CA ALA A 10 15.71 4.90 29.68
C ALA A 10 14.49 4.12 29.25
N ARG A 11 13.31 4.62 29.64
CA ARG A 11 12.03 3.98 29.40
C ARG A 11 11.91 3.85 27.88
N MET A 12 12.30 2.69 27.35
CA MET A 12 12.26 2.43 25.92
C MET A 12 10.79 2.39 25.56
N GLU A 13 10.35 3.36 24.77
CA GLU A 13 9.01 3.38 24.23
C GLU A 13 9.03 2.79 22.82
N LEU A 14 8.01 1.99 22.51
CA LEU A 14 7.78 1.55 21.15
C LEU A 14 7.51 2.75 20.24
N ALA A 15 7.97 2.67 18.99
CA ALA A 15 7.68 3.69 18.00
C ALA A 15 6.16 3.85 17.82
N ARG A 16 5.67 5.10 17.93
CA ARG A 16 4.27 5.44 17.69
C ARG A 16 4.07 5.80 16.22
N ALA A 17 3.20 5.07 15.54
CA ALA A 17 2.75 5.45 14.21
C ALA A 17 1.51 6.34 14.33
N TYR A 18 1.61 7.56 13.83
CA TYR A 18 0.46 8.45 13.69
C TYR A 18 -0.15 8.22 12.30
N VAL A 19 -1.24 7.46 12.25
CA VAL A 19 -2.00 7.24 11.02
C VAL A 19 -3.09 8.29 10.94
N CYS A 20 -3.00 9.21 9.98
CA CYS A 20 -4.10 10.12 9.70
C CYS A 20 -5.30 9.31 9.16
N PRO A 21 -6.53 9.52 9.68
CA PRO A 21 -7.70 8.89 9.10
C PRO A 21 -7.85 9.37 7.66
N GLN A 22 -7.64 8.46 6.70
CA GLN A 22 -7.79 8.79 5.28
C GLN A 22 -9.28 8.84 4.96
N PRO A 23 -9.81 9.95 4.41
CA PRO A 23 -11.22 10.05 4.02
C PRO A 23 -11.63 8.98 3.00
N ALA A 24 -10.69 8.50 2.20
CA ALA A 24 -10.89 7.40 1.24
C ALA A 24 -11.36 6.10 1.91
N TYR A 25 -11.02 5.88 3.18
CA TYR A 25 -11.47 4.71 3.94
C TYR A 25 -12.86 4.86 4.55
N ALA A 26 -13.55 5.98 4.37
CA ALA A 26 -14.93 6.15 4.83
C ALA A 26 -15.92 5.37 3.96
N GLN A 27 -15.60 5.20 2.68
CA GLN A 27 -16.45 4.47 1.74
C GLN A 27 -15.95 3.04 1.63
N ARG A 28 -16.71 2.11 2.21
CA ARG A 28 -16.38 0.68 2.25
C ARG A 28 -17.63 -0.12 1.96
N PHE A 29 -17.44 -1.28 1.34
CA PHE A 29 -18.49 -2.27 1.25
C PHE A 29 -18.84 -2.82 2.62
N ASN A 30 -20.08 -3.27 2.78
CA ASN A 30 -20.43 -4.07 3.94
C ASN A 30 -19.65 -5.41 3.90
N PRO A 31 -19.52 -6.13 5.03
CA PRO A 31 -18.70 -7.34 5.07
C PRO A 31 -19.10 -8.42 4.05
N ILE A 32 -20.40 -8.55 3.75
CA ILE A 32 -20.91 -9.55 2.79
C ILE A 32 -20.49 -9.17 1.36
N GLU A 33 -20.68 -7.91 0.98
CA GLU A 33 -20.24 -7.38 -0.32
C GLU A 33 -18.72 -7.45 -0.48
N GLY A 34 -17.98 -7.06 0.56
CA GLY A 34 -16.52 -7.10 0.53
C GLY A 34 -15.97 -8.51 0.34
N LEU A 35 -16.64 -9.52 0.91
CA LEU A 35 -16.30 -10.92 0.69
C LEU A 35 -16.54 -11.34 -0.77
N ASN A 36 -17.65 -10.92 -1.38
CA ASN A 36 -17.95 -11.21 -2.79
C ASN A 36 -16.93 -10.56 -3.74
N HIS A 37 -16.47 -9.35 -3.43
CA HIS A 37 -15.47 -8.64 -4.22
C HIS A 37 -14.02 -9.06 -3.94
N GLY A 38 -13.77 -9.74 -2.82
CA GLY A 38 -12.41 -10.03 -2.33
C GLY A 38 -11.69 -8.81 -1.75
N THR A 39 -12.40 -7.69 -1.56
CA THR A 39 -11.90 -6.44 -0.98
C THR A 39 -13.07 -5.63 -0.42
N ILE A 40 -12.88 -4.98 0.74
CA ILE A 40 -13.85 -4.02 1.31
C ILE A 40 -13.72 -2.62 0.72
N PHE A 41 -12.67 -2.38 -0.06
CA PHE A 41 -12.32 -1.10 -0.65
C PHE A 41 -12.82 -1.04 -2.10
N PRO A 42 -13.85 -0.23 -2.40
CA PRO A 42 -14.44 -0.15 -3.74
C PRO A 42 -13.43 0.21 -4.83
N GLU A 43 -12.44 1.04 -4.52
CA GLU A 43 -11.39 1.48 -5.42
C GLU A 43 -10.47 0.34 -5.90
N LEU A 44 -10.41 -0.76 -5.16
CA LEU A 44 -9.63 -1.95 -5.52
C LEU A 44 -10.42 -2.94 -6.39
N VAL A 45 -11.74 -2.75 -6.52
CA VAL A 45 -12.56 -3.55 -7.42
C VAL A 45 -12.32 -3.07 -8.84
N ARG A 46 -11.36 -3.73 -9.51
CA ARG A 46 -11.14 -3.54 -10.93
C ARG A 46 -11.86 -4.64 -11.70
N PRO A 47 -12.94 -4.34 -12.44
CA PRO A 47 -13.44 -5.27 -13.43
C PRO A 47 -12.32 -5.53 -14.45
N TYR A 48 -12.06 -6.79 -14.76
CA TYR A 48 -11.23 -7.14 -15.90
C TYR A 48 -11.92 -6.57 -17.15
N VAL A 49 -11.28 -5.63 -17.84
CA VAL A 49 -11.77 -5.19 -19.14
C VAL A 49 -11.62 -6.34 -20.14
N PRO A 50 -12.57 -6.53 -21.06
CA PRO A 50 -12.44 -7.47 -22.16
C PRO A 50 -11.08 -7.28 -22.84
N GLU A 51 -10.48 -8.35 -23.34
CA GLU A 51 -9.11 -8.32 -23.87
C GLU A 51 -8.94 -7.29 -25.00
N GLN A 52 -10.03 -7.01 -25.72
CA GLN A 52 -10.14 -6.01 -26.79
C GLN A 52 -10.03 -4.56 -26.30
N GLU A 53 -10.36 -4.29 -25.04
CA GLU A 53 -10.36 -2.95 -24.42
C GLU A 53 -9.25 -2.79 -23.38
N ARG A 54 -8.41 -3.82 -23.21
CA ARG A 54 -7.23 -3.72 -22.36
C ARG A 54 -6.33 -2.63 -22.92
N PRO A 55 -6.03 -1.57 -22.16
CA PRO A 55 -4.96 -0.67 -22.57
C PRO A 55 -3.72 -1.53 -22.72
N GLU A 56 -3.18 -1.57 -23.93
CA GLU A 56 -1.90 -2.20 -24.20
C GLU A 56 -0.91 -1.54 -23.25
N CYS A 57 -0.39 -2.31 -22.30
CA CYS A 57 0.76 -1.87 -21.52
C CYS A 57 1.77 -1.36 -22.53
N PRO A 58 2.23 -0.10 -22.43
CA PRO A 58 3.31 0.38 -23.28
C PRO A 58 4.41 -0.67 -23.13
N ARG A 59 4.66 -1.42 -24.20
CA ARG A 59 5.74 -2.40 -24.20
C ARG A 59 6.95 -1.52 -23.95
N GLU A 60 7.55 -1.64 -22.77
CA GLU A 60 8.78 -0.91 -22.51
C GLU A 60 9.73 -1.35 -23.61
N VAL A 61 9.96 -0.45 -24.57
CA VAL A 61 10.89 -0.66 -25.65
C VAL A 61 12.20 -0.79 -24.92
N GLY A 62 12.64 -2.04 -24.76
CA GLY A 62 13.84 -2.38 -24.02
C GLY A 62 14.93 -1.43 -24.45
N GLN A 63 15.34 -0.53 -23.56
CA GLN A 63 16.57 0.20 -23.74
C GLN A 63 17.65 -0.86 -23.63
N SER A 64 18.05 -1.37 -24.80
CA SER A 64 19.26 -2.12 -24.96
C SER A 64 20.38 -1.19 -24.54
N CYS A 65 20.82 -1.31 -23.29
CA CYS A 65 22.15 -0.90 -22.89
C CYS A 65 23.09 -1.79 -23.69
N ARG A 66 23.50 -1.31 -24.87
CA ARG A 66 24.64 -1.83 -25.62
C ARG A 66 25.94 -1.42 -24.90
N PRO A 67 27.00 -2.23 -25.06
CA PRO A 67 28.02 -2.50 -24.05
C PRO A 67 28.89 -1.30 -23.68
#